data_AF-A0A9P9FIH0-F1
#
_entry.id   AF-A0A9P9FIH0-F1
#
_cell.length_a   1.000
_cell.length_b   1.000
_cell.length_c   1.000
_cell.angle_alpha   90.00
_cell.angle_beta   90.00
_cell.angle_gamma   90.00
#
_symmetry.space_group_name_H-M   'P 1'
#
loop_
_entity.id
_entity.type
_entity.pdbx_description
1 polymer ?
#
loop_
_entity_poly.entity_id
_entity_poly.type
_entity_poly.pdbx_seq_one_letter_code
_entity_poly.pdbx_strand_id
1 'polypeptide(L)'
;MVSTQAIPQAIIITAGVAQAMILDKVPLMPRIPSMAKHHEVLRARATMEVDHGHLVKVQCLDPSQDILLHDETAAQLSICGGIPGSIDGCKGEPKATTSEVGTALFVLTVEEAGAFINISKEQWMRCMQAARDQCPTGSLSATCVGGASLGDMNFTLENPREHDL
;
A
#
# COMPACT_ATOMS: atom_id res chain seq x y z
N MET A 1 -69.41 -45.91 61.15
CA MET A 1 -68.17 -45.86 61.96
C MET A 1 -67.16 -44.99 61.23
N VAL A 2 -66.76 -43.88 61.86
CA VAL A 2 -65.48 -43.13 61.72
C VAL A 2 -65.17 -42.53 60.32
N SER A 3 -64.80 -41.27 60.11
CA SER A 3 -64.69 -40.04 60.92
C SER A 3 -64.44 -38.92 59.88
N THR A 4 -65.21 -37.84 59.94
CA THR A 4 -64.97 -36.63 59.14
C THR A 4 -64.10 -35.68 59.96
N GLN A 5 -62.94 -35.29 59.45
CA GLN A 5 -62.23 -34.11 59.93
C GLN A 5 -62.05 -33.12 58.78
N ALA A 6 -62.57 -31.91 59.01
CA ALA A 6 -62.36 -30.73 58.19
C ALA A 6 -61.25 -29.88 58.82
N ILE A 7 -60.33 -29.36 58.01
CA ILE A 7 -59.43 -28.26 58.39
C ILE A 7 -59.36 -27.28 57.20
N PRO A 8 -59.50 -25.95 57.43
CA PRO A 8 -59.71 -24.96 56.37
C PRO A 8 -58.45 -24.18 55.94
N GLN A 9 -58.54 -23.65 54.71
CA GLN A 9 -58.07 -22.34 54.20
C GLN A 9 -56.56 -21.99 54.26
N ALA A 10 -55.97 -21.76 53.08
CA ALA A 10 -54.86 -20.83 52.89
C ALA A 10 -55.08 -19.97 51.63
N ILE A 11 -55.09 -18.66 51.87
CA ILE A 11 -55.24 -17.51 50.95
C ILE A 11 -53.88 -17.14 50.36
N ILE A 12 -53.75 -16.90 49.05
CA ILE A 12 -52.79 -15.91 48.45
C ILE A 12 -53.35 -15.47 47.07
N ILE A 13 -54.02 -14.31 46.95
CA ILE A 13 -53.55 -12.97 46.51
C ILE A 13 -53.00 -12.90 45.07
N THR A 14 -53.72 -12.12 44.28
CA THR A 14 -53.51 -11.69 42.89
C THR A 14 -52.34 -10.72 42.71
N ALA A 15 -51.65 -10.76 41.56
CA ALA A 15 -50.94 -9.60 41.03
C ALA A 15 -51.02 -9.57 39.50
N GLY A 16 -51.43 -8.42 38.97
CA GLY A 16 -51.85 -8.21 37.58
C GLY A 16 -50.73 -8.19 36.55
N VAL A 17 -51.14 -8.42 35.30
CA VAL A 17 -50.29 -8.38 34.10
C VAL A 17 -50.26 -6.94 33.60
N ALA A 18 -49.15 -6.23 33.82
CA ALA A 18 -48.88 -4.96 33.15
C ALA A 18 -48.09 -5.24 31.86
N GLN A 19 -48.75 -5.07 30.71
CA GLN A 19 -48.12 -5.10 29.40
C GLN A 19 -47.22 -3.87 29.23
N ALA A 20 -45.90 -4.09 29.17
CA ALA A 20 -44.94 -3.05 28.82
C ALA A 20 -44.99 -2.80 27.31
N MET A 21 -45.22 -1.55 26.92
CA MET A 21 -45.14 -1.07 25.55
C MET A 21 -43.71 -1.22 25.03
N ILE A 22 -43.55 -1.84 23.86
CA ILE A 22 -42.27 -1.91 23.13
C ILE A 22 -42.03 -0.53 22.52
N LEU A 23 -41.22 0.29 23.20
CA LEU A 23 -40.65 1.49 22.64
C LEU A 23 -39.52 1.07 21.69
N ASP A 24 -39.75 1.24 20.39
CA ASP A 24 -38.82 0.95 19.30
C ASP A 24 -37.52 1.75 19.51
N LYS A 25 -36.53 1.13 20.14
CA LYS A 25 -35.19 1.70 20.29
C LYS A 25 -34.47 1.56 18.96
N VAL A 26 -34.61 2.55 18.08
CA VAL A 26 -33.66 2.71 16.97
C VAL A 26 -32.26 2.82 17.58
N PRO A 27 -31.34 1.88 17.33
CA PRO A 27 -30.01 1.97 17.89
C PRO A 27 -29.34 3.22 17.30
N LEU A 28 -29.07 4.21 18.16
CA LEU A 28 -28.15 5.30 17.86
C LEU A 28 -26.79 4.66 17.56
N MET A 29 -26.50 4.41 16.29
CA MET A 29 -25.17 3.99 15.87
C MET A 29 -24.22 5.13 16.24
N PRO A 30 -23.14 4.86 17.01
CA PRO A 30 -22.16 5.89 17.31
C PRO A 30 -21.64 6.45 15.99
N ARG A 31 -21.70 7.77 15.79
CA ARG A 31 -20.98 8.42 14.71
C ARG A 31 -19.49 8.28 15.02
N ILE A 32 -18.86 7.21 14.53
CA ILE A 32 -17.40 7.07 14.58
C ILE A 32 -16.84 8.30 13.84
N PRO A 33 -16.09 9.18 14.51
CA PRO A 33 -15.52 10.34 13.86
C PRO A 33 -14.66 9.87 12.68
N SER A 34 -14.77 10.55 11.53
CA SER A 34 -14.06 10.17 10.29
C SER A 34 -12.56 9.97 10.48
N MET A 35 -11.96 10.67 11.46
CA MET A 35 -10.56 10.52 11.84
C MET A 35 -10.22 9.12 12.36
N ALA A 36 -11.08 8.50 13.18
CA ALA A 36 -10.83 7.14 13.67
C ALA A 36 -10.82 6.13 12.52
N LYS A 37 -11.76 6.24 11.57
CA LYS A 37 -11.77 5.43 10.34
C LYS A 37 -10.55 5.68 9.45
N HIS A 38 -10.11 6.94 9.34
CA HIS A 38 -8.93 7.29 8.54
C HIS A 38 -7.65 6.65 9.10
N HIS A 39 -7.45 6.71 10.42
CA HIS A 39 -6.29 6.08 11.07
C HIS A 39 -6.31 4.56 10.96
N GLU A 40 -7.48 3.92 11.05
CA GLU A 40 -7.62 2.48 10.84
C GLU A 40 -7.20 2.08 9.41
N VAL A 41 -7.64 2.83 8.39
CA VAL A 41 -7.24 2.59 6.99
C VAL A 41 -5.75 2.80 6.78
N LEU A 42 -5.15 3.84 7.38
CA LEU A 42 -3.70 4.06 7.29
C LEU A 42 -2.90 2.94 7.97
N ARG A 43 -3.34 2.46 9.14
CA ARG A 43 -2.70 1.31 9.81
C ARG A 43 -2.85 0.02 9.00
N ALA A 44 -4.02 -0.22 8.42
CA ALA A 44 -4.23 -1.36 7.55
C ALA A 44 -3.28 -1.33 6.35
N ARG A 45 -3.12 -0.16 5.71
CA ARG A 45 -2.15 0.02 4.60
C ARG A 45 -0.70 -0.18 5.04
N ALA A 46 -0.33 0.31 6.22
CA ALA A 46 1.02 0.16 6.76
C ALA A 46 1.37 -1.30 7.12
N THR A 47 0.39 -2.19 7.21
CA THR A 47 0.58 -3.62 7.50
C THR A 47 0.39 -4.49 6.25
N MET A 48 0.15 -3.90 5.08
CA MET A 48 0.11 -4.65 3.83
C MET A 48 1.52 -5.07 3.47
N GLU A 49 1.69 -6.37 3.22
CA GLU A 49 2.95 -6.95 2.74
C GLU A 49 3.24 -6.48 1.31
N VAL A 50 4.50 -6.15 1.05
CA VAL A 50 4.98 -5.76 -0.28
C VAL A 50 5.32 -7.02 -1.07
N ASP A 51 4.84 -7.09 -2.30
CA ASP A 51 5.18 -8.20 -3.21
C ASP A 51 6.57 -8.01 -3.81
N HIS A 52 7.53 -8.82 -3.35
CA HIS A 52 8.92 -8.80 -3.85
C HIS A 52 9.11 -9.61 -5.15
N GLY A 53 8.08 -10.26 -5.69
CA GLY A 53 8.16 -11.03 -6.94
C GLY A 53 8.50 -10.20 -8.18
N HIS A 54 8.52 -8.87 -8.06
CA HIS A 54 8.89 -7.92 -9.10
C HIS A 54 10.36 -7.48 -9.07
N LEU A 55 11.15 -8.03 -8.15
CA LEU A 55 12.53 -7.64 -7.90
C LEU A 55 13.47 -8.86 -7.99
N VAL A 56 14.51 -8.77 -8.82
CA VAL A 56 15.54 -9.81 -8.93
C VAL A 56 16.62 -9.60 -7.87
N LYS A 57 17.12 -8.36 -7.80
CA LYS A 57 18.15 -7.93 -6.84
C LYS A 57 17.98 -6.45 -6.54
N VAL A 58 18.41 -6.05 -5.35
CA VAL A 58 18.56 -4.66 -4.95
C VAL A 58 19.82 -4.53 -4.10
N GLN A 59 20.47 -3.39 -4.22
CA GLN A 59 21.64 -3.01 -3.45
C GLN A 59 21.44 -1.57 -3.00
N CYS A 60 21.44 -1.34 -1.69
CA CYS A 60 21.48 0.01 -1.15
C CYS A 60 22.92 0.52 -1.32
N LEU A 61 23.10 1.59 -2.08
CA LEU A 61 24.43 2.11 -2.44
C LEU A 61 24.95 3.02 -1.34
N ASP A 62 24.21 4.10 -1.07
CA ASP A 62 24.48 5.00 0.04
C ASP A 62 23.16 5.40 0.72
N PRO A 63 22.87 4.84 1.91
CA PRO A 63 21.63 5.12 2.63
C PRO A 63 21.58 6.54 3.22
N SER A 64 22.69 7.29 3.17
CA SER A 64 22.82 8.64 3.71
C SER A 64 22.52 9.76 2.71
N GLN A 65 22.42 9.45 1.40
CA GLN A 65 22.04 10.45 0.41
C GLN A 65 20.64 11.03 0.68
N ASP A 66 20.51 12.35 0.61
CA ASP A 66 19.24 13.03 0.84
C ASP A 66 18.40 13.08 -0.45
N ILE A 67 17.58 12.05 -0.65
CA ILE A 67 16.62 11.95 -1.76
C ILE A 67 15.21 12.24 -1.23
N LEU A 68 14.65 13.38 -1.62
CA LEU A 68 13.31 13.78 -1.19
C LEU A 68 12.24 12.92 -1.86
N LEU A 69 11.33 12.34 -1.06
CA LEU A 69 10.26 11.48 -1.58
C LEU A 69 9.39 12.14 -2.65
N HIS A 70 9.16 13.45 -2.55
CA HIS A 70 8.40 14.21 -3.55
C HIS A 70 9.11 14.20 -4.92
N ASP A 71 10.41 14.46 -4.90
CA ASP A 71 11.29 14.51 -6.06
C ASP A 71 11.43 13.10 -6.67
N GLU A 72 11.66 12.08 -5.83
CA GLU A 72 11.71 10.68 -6.26
C GLU A 72 10.42 10.26 -6.95
N THR A 73 9.25 10.52 -6.33
CA THR A 73 7.96 10.13 -6.92
C THR A 73 7.72 10.85 -8.25
N ALA A 74 8.12 12.12 -8.35
CA ALA A 74 8.02 12.88 -9.59
C ALA A 74 8.97 12.34 -10.69
N ALA A 75 10.23 12.03 -10.33
CA ALA A 75 11.22 11.45 -11.23
C ALA A 75 10.81 10.03 -11.69
N GLN A 76 10.27 9.23 -10.78
CA GLN A 76 9.76 7.89 -11.06
C GLN A 76 8.64 7.91 -12.11
N LEU A 77 7.78 8.94 -12.08
CA LEU A 77 6.68 9.11 -13.04
C LEU A 77 7.13 9.74 -14.37
N SER A 78 8.30 10.37 -14.42
CA SER A 78 8.81 11.07 -15.60
C SER A 78 9.75 10.23 -16.48
N ILE A 79 10.05 8.98 -16.11
CA ILE A 79 10.84 8.06 -16.96
C ILE A 79 10.22 7.91 -18.35
N CYS A 80 11.05 7.67 -19.36
CA CYS A 80 10.61 7.50 -20.75
C CYS A 80 9.82 8.69 -21.33
N GLY A 81 10.12 9.92 -20.87
CA GLY A 81 9.42 11.14 -21.31
C GLY A 81 8.09 11.38 -20.58
N GLY A 82 7.89 10.70 -19.45
CA GLY A 82 6.63 10.63 -18.73
C GLY A 82 5.87 9.36 -19.09
N ILE A 83 5.46 8.60 -18.08
CA ILE A 83 4.55 7.47 -18.28
C ILE A 83 3.11 8.02 -18.24
N PRO A 84 2.48 8.33 -19.39
CA PRO A 84 1.14 8.92 -19.42
C PRO A 84 0.11 8.00 -18.75
N GLY A 85 -1.00 8.59 -18.30
CA GLY A 85 -2.13 7.84 -17.75
C GLY A 85 -2.66 6.77 -18.72
N SER A 86 -3.25 5.72 -18.13
CA SER A 86 -3.70 4.41 -18.67
C SER A 86 -2.58 3.48 -19.15
N ILE A 87 -2.08 2.61 -18.24
CA ILE A 87 -1.34 1.32 -18.46
C ILE A 87 -0.10 1.35 -19.37
N ASP A 88 0.11 2.42 -20.12
CA ASP A 88 1.11 2.54 -21.15
C ASP A 88 2.49 2.56 -20.49
N GLY A 89 3.38 1.71 -20.99
CA GLY A 89 4.76 1.62 -20.55
C GLY A 89 5.67 2.62 -21.28
N CYS A 90 6.98 2.39 -21.16
CA CYS A 90 7.98 3.06 -21.98
C CYS A 90 7.71 2.80 -23.48
N LYS A 91 7.47 3.87 -24.26
CA LYS A 91 7.25 3.79 -25.72
C LYS A 91 8.55 4.05 -26.48
N GLY A 92 8.67 3.47 -27.68
CA GLY A 92 9.77 3.79 -28.61
C GLY A 92 11.05 2.98 -28.42
N GLU A 93 10.99 1.85 -27.74
CA GLU A 93 12.10 0.88 -27.60
C GLU A 93 13.45 1.49 -27.14
N PRO A 94 13.48 2.37 -26.12
CA PRO A 94 14.74 2.94 -25.65
C PRO A 94 15.59 1.87 -24.95
N LYS A 95 16.90 1.85 -25.20
CA LYS A 95 17.85 0.97 -24.47
C LYS A 95 18.21 1.50 -23.08
N ALA A 96 18.10 2.81 -22.93
CA ALA A 96 18.32 3.53 -21.68
C ALA A 96 17.36 4.71 -21.61
N THR A 97 16.95 5.06 -20.40
CA THR A 97 16.24 6.30 -20.12
C THR A 97 16.75 6.89 -18.82
N THR A 98 16.65 8.20 -18.71
CA THR A 98 17.04 8.94 -17.52
C THR A 98 15.91 9.89 -17.18
N SER A 99 15.62 10.03 -15.89
CA SER A 99 14.73 11.08 -15.41
C SER A 99 15.32 11.72 -14.17
N GLU A 100 15.32 13.04 -14.16
CA GLU A 100 15.83 13.84 -13.05
C GLU A 100 14.76 14.81 -12.61
N VAL A 101 14.46 14.80 -11.31
CA VAL A 101 13.64 15.83 -10.67
C VAL A 101 14.29 16.13 -9.33
N GLY A 102 14.70 17.38 -9.13
CA GLY A 102 15.17 17.85 -7.83
C GLY A 102 16.39 17.10 -7.30
N THR A 103 16.19 16.31 -6.24
CA THR A 103 17.18 15.47 -5.54
C THR A 103 17.19 14.01 -6.01
N ALA A 104 16.39 13.64 -7.01
CA ALA A 104 16.26 12.28 -7.49
C ALA A 104 16.65 12.17 -8.97
N LEU A 105 17.64 11.33 -9.26
CA LEU A 105 18.02 10.92 -10.60
C LEU A 105 17.78 9.41 -10.74
N PHE A 106 16.95 9.03 -11.71
CA PHE A 106 16.82 7.65 -12.16
C PHE A 106 17.59 7.43 -13.45
N VAL A 107 18.36 6.35 -13.52
CA VAL A 107 18.94 5.85 -14.76
C VAL A 107 18.51 4.41 -14.96
N LEU A 108 17.81 4.14 -16.06
CA LEU A 108 17.32 2.80 -16.42
C LEU A 108 18.10 2.30 -17.63
N THR A 109 18.49 1.03 -17.59
CA THR A 109 19.28 0.39 -18.65
C THR A 109 18.87 -1.07 -18.84
N VAL A 110 19.12 -1.57 -20.05
CA VAL A 110 19.00 -2.99 -20.38
C VAL A 110 20.38 -3.49 -20.83
N GLU A 111 20.89 -4.53 -20.19
CA GLU A 111 22.22 -5.08 -20.49
C GLU A 111 22.23 -6.00 -21.71
N GLU A 112 21.09 -6.62 -22.03
CA GLU A 112 21.02 -7.61 -23.10
C GLU A 112 21.08 -6.98 -24.50
N ALA A 113 21.98 -7.51 -25.35
CA ALA A 113 22.24 -6.96 -26.66
C ALA A 113 21.01 -7.11 -27.59
N GLY A 114 20.52 -5.97 -28.09
CA GLY A 114 19.34 -5.94 -28.97
C GLY A 114 18.01 -5.86 -28.20
N ALA A 115 18.04 -5.94 -26.87
CA ALA A 115 16.87 -5.69 -26.04
C ALA A 115 16.65 -4.18 -25.85
N PHE A 116 15.43 -3.83 -25.45
CA PHE A 116 14.99 -2.47 -25.17
C PHE A 116 14.08 -2.47 -23.94
N ILE A 117 13.89 -1.31 -23.31
CA ILE A 117 13.02 -1.16 -22.15
C ILE A 117 11.56 -1.38 -22.59
N ASN A 118 10.91 -2.36 -21.99
CA ASN A 118 9.51 -2.71 -22.18
C ASN A 118 8.87 -3.00 -20.82
N ILE A 119 8.67 -1.95 -20.02
CA ILE A 119 8.09 -2.03 -18.69
C ILE A 119 6.77 -1.25 -18.62
N SER A 120 5.73 -1.87 -18.06
CA SER A 120 4.44 -1.20 -17.81
C SER A 120 4.52 -0.30 -16.57
N LYS A 121 3.63 0.69 -16.48
CA LYS A 121 3.55 1.57 -15.30
C LYS A 121 3.38 0.79 -13.99
N GLU A 122 2.49 -0.20 -14.00
CA GLU A 122 2.19 -0.99 -12.80
C GLU A 122 3.41 -1.80 -12.35
N GLN A 123 4.06 -2.49 -13.28
CA GLN A 123 5.25 -3.29 -12.99
C GLN A 123 6.40 -2.42 -12.46
N TRP A 124 6.61 -1.25 -13.07
CA TRP A 124 7.60 -0.28 -12.60
C TRP A 124 7.33 0.19 -11.17
N MET A 125 6.09 0.58 -10.86
CA MET A 125 5.72 1.02 -9.51
C MET A 125 5.88 -0.09 -8.46
N ARG A 126 5.51 -1.33 -8.80
CA ARG A 126 5.69 -2.49 -7.91
C ARG A 126 7.16 -2.82 -7.68
N CYS A 127 7.98 -2.80 -8.72
CA CYS A 127 9.42 -3.00 -8.58
C CYS A 127 10.05 -1.92 -7.68
N MET A 128 9.70 -0.65 -7.89
CA MET A 128 10.16 0.46 -7.04
C MET A 128 9.72 0.30 -5.59
N GLN A 129 8.48 -0.10 -5.36
CA GLN A 129 7.97 -0.37 -4.02
C GLN A 129 8.75 -1.50 -3.35
N ALA A 130 9.01 -2.61 -4.05
CA ALA A 130 9.81 -3.72 -3.54
C ALA A 130 11.28 -3.32 -3.27
N ALA A 131 11.87 -2.44 -4.10
CA ALA A 131 13.21 -1.91 -3.88
C ALA A 131 13.26 -0.99 -2.64
N ARG A 132 12.27 -0.11 -2.47
CA ARG A 132 12.17 0.79 -1.30
C ARG A 132 11.80 0.08 -0.01
N ASP A 133 11.14 -1.07 -0.07
CA ASP A 133 10.93 -1.91 1.10
C ASP A 133 12.27 -2.45 1.66
N GLN A 134 13.22 -2.81 0.78
CA GLN A 134 14.56 -3.26 1.19
C GLN A 134 15.57 -2.13 1.43
N CYS A 135 15.47 -1.01 0.69
CA CYS A 135 16.29 0.18 0.83
C CYS A 135 15.43 1.43 1.08
N PRO A 136 14.97 1.66 2.33
CA PRO A 136 13.98 2.69 2.64
C PRO A 136 14.44 4.13 2.38
N THR A 137 15.75 4.38 2.43
CA THR A 137 16.34 5.72 2.26
C THR A 137 17.60 5.66 1.41
N GLY A 138 18.03 6.82 0.92
CA GLY A 138 19.27 6.98 0.15
C GLY A 138 19.22 6.38 -1.25
N SER A 139 20.40 6.24 -1.85
CA SER A 139 20.58 5.70 -3.18
C SER A 139 20.56 4.18 -3.22
N LEU A 140 20.16 3.66 -4.36
CA LEU A 140 20.06 2.22 -4.59
C LEU A 140 20.26 1.88 -6.06
N SER A 141 20.66 0.64 -6.29
CA SER A 141 20.57 -0.01 -7.60
C SER A 141 19.68 -1.24 -7.47
N ALA A 142 18.83 -1.47 -8.46
CA ALA A 142 17.95 -2.62 -8.47
C ALA A 142 17.73 -3.15 -9.89
N THR A 143 17.34 -4.42 -9.95
CA THR A 143 16.96 -5.11 -11.16
C THR A 143 15.50 -5.54 -11.02
N CYS A 144 14.65 -5.00 -11.87
CA CYS A 144 13.25 -5.39 -11.93
C CYS A 144 13.12 -6.71 -12.68
N VAL A 145 12.25 -7.60 -12.19
CA VAL A 145 11.86 -8.80 -12.95
C VAL A 145 11.14 -8.35 -14.21
N GLY A 146 11.65 -8.74 -15.36
CA GLY A 146 11.19 -8.24 -16.65
C GLY A 146 11.46 -6.74 -16.82
N GLY A 147 10.68 -6.10 -17.68
CA GLY A 147 10.84 -4.67 -17.97
C GLY A 147 11.83 -4.36 -19.10
N ALA A 148 12.50 -5.39 -19.62
CA ALA A 148 13.12 -5.37 -20.94
C ALA A 148 12.31 -6.23 -21.92
N SER A 149 12.50 -6.01 -23.22
CA SER A 149 11.91 -6.85 -24.26
C SER A 149 12.46 -8.29 -24.24
N LEU A 150 13.69 -8.43 -23.74
CA LEU A 150 14.34 -9.70 -23.43
C LEU A 150 15.00 -9.55 -22.05
N GLY A 151 14.63 -10.41 -21.11
CA GLY A 151 15.21 -10.43 -19.77
C GLY A 151 14.72 -9.30 -18.85
N ASP A 152 15.60 -8.90 -17.95
CA ASP A 152 15.33 -7.98 -16.85
C ASP A 152 15.88 -6.58 -17.14
N MET A 153 15.36 -5.58 -16.42
CA MET A 153 15.80 -4.18 -16.53
C MET A 153 16.50 -3.71 -15.26
N ASN A 154 17.65 -3.07 -15.42
CA ASN A 154 18.42 -2.47 -14.33
C ASN A 154 18.07 -1.00 -14.16
N PHE A 155 18.07 -0.51 -12.93
CA PHE A 155 18.01 0.91 -12.65
C PHE A 155 18.89 1.32 -11.47
N THR A 156 19.28 2.59 -11.46
CA THR A 156 19.89 3.27 -10.33
C THR A 156 19.03 4.46 -9.93
N LEU A 157 19.03 4.75 -8.63
CA LEU A 157 18.48 5.96 -8.03
C LEU A 157 19.55 6.60 -7.17
N GLU A 158 19.86 7.86 -7.44
CA GLU A 158 20.91 8.62 -6.78
C GLU A 158 20.55 10.10 -6.64
N ASN A 159 21.24 10.80 -5.73
CA ASN A 159 21.16 12.25 -5.62
C ASN A 159 22.23 12.90 -6.52
N PRO A 160 21.86 13.52 -7.65
CA PRO A 160 22.84 14.08 -8.58
C PRO A 160 23.58 15.29 -7.98
N ARG A 161 23.03 15.93 -6.95
CA ARG A 161 23.62 17.14 -6.34
C ARG A 161 24.74 16.85 -5.35
N GLU A 162 24.84 15.62 -4.86
CA GLU A 162 25.90 15.20 -3.94
C GLU A 162 27.19 14.78 -4.67
N HIS A 163 27.13 14.57 -5.99
CA HIS A 163 28.31 14.29 -6.81
C HIS A 163 29.19 15.52 -7.10
N ASP A 164 28.70 16.72 -6.77
CA ASP A 164 29.37 18.00 -7.02
C ASP A 164 30.08 18.59 -5.77
N LEU A 165 30.12 17.85 -4.65
CA LEU A 165 30.76 18.25 -3.37
C LEU A 165 32.04 17.46 -3.09
#